data_AF-K1RRW6-F1
#
_entry.id   AF-K1RRW6-F1
#
_cell.length_a   1.000
_cell.length_b   1.000
_cell.length_c   1.000
_cell.angle_alpha   90.00
_cell.angle_beta   90.00
_cell.angle_gamma   90.00
#
_symmetry.space_group_name_H-M   'P 1'
#
loop_
_entity.id
_entity.type
_entity.pdbx_description
1 polymer ?
#
loop_
_entity_poly.entity_id
_entity_poly.type
_entity_poly.pdbx_seq_one_letter_code
_entity_poly.pdbx_strand_id
1 'polypeptide(L)'
;QRHYEKLKEYAAKLEEYVEKIKICGEDRNSYSKTDHSATFMRIKTDYMGNDQLLPAYNVQVGVADEYIAVVDVNQYRSDMDCFIPLMNKFYTTYGFYPKYPVQMLDMVLTTITSSVSSMEWKNI
;
A
#
# COMPACT_ATOMS: atom_id res chain seq x y z
N GLN A 1 29.29 22.94 -29.30
CA GLN A 1 28.86 21.53 -29.24
C GLN A 1 28.47 21.07 -27.82
N ARG A 2 29.41 20.83 -26.89
CA ARG A 2 29.13 20.21 -25.57
C ARG A 2 28.05 20.88 -24.69
N HIS A 3 27.98 22.21 -24.66
CA HIS A 3 26.97 22.91 -23.84
C HIS A 3 25.55 22.72 -24.37
N TYR A 4 25.39 22.65 -25.70
CA TYR A 4 24.10 22.41 -26.33
C TYR A 4 23.61 20.98 -26.08
N GLU A 5 24.51 20.00 -26.14
CA GLU A 5 24.20 18.60 -25.79
C GLU A 5 23.78 18.45 -24.33
N LYS A 6 24.50 19.10 -23.39
CA LYS A 6 24.12 19.11 -21.97
C LYS A 6 22.75 19.74 -21.72
N LEU A 7 22.42 20.84 -22.39
CA LEU A 7 21.10 21.47 -22.27
C LEU A 7 20.00 20.54 -22.77
N LYS A 8 20.25 19.80 -23.86
CA LYS A 8 19.32 18.81 -24.38
C LYS A 8 19.12 17.64 -23.42
N GLU A 9 20.17 17.15 -22.78
CA GLU A 9 20.08 16.13 -21.73
C GLU A 9 19.27 16.61 -20.52
N TYR A 10 19.47 17.86 -20.08
CA TYR A 10 18.70 18.42 -18.97
C TYR A 10 17.22 18.58 -19.32
N ALA A 11 16.90 19.00 -20.54
CA ALA A 11 15.52 19.08 -21.01
C ALA A 11 14.84 17.70 -20.98
N ALA A 12 15.52 16.66 -21.49
CA ALA A 12 14.99 15.30 -21.46
C ALA A 12 14.78 14.77 -20.03
N LYS A 13 15.70 15.06 -19.11
CA LYS A 13 15.54 14.69 -17.69
C LYS A 13 14.38 15.41 -17.01
N LEU A 14 14.15 16.68 -17.35
CA LEU A 14 13.02 17.43 -16.81
C LEU A 14 11.69 16.81 -17.26
N GLU A 15 11.56 16.45 -18.53
CA GLU A 15 10.38 15.73 -19.04
C GLU A 15 10.18 14.39 -18.30
N GLU A 16 11.25 13.62 -18.10
CA GLU A 16 11.21 12.37 -17.33
C GLU A 16 10.74 12.61 -15.88
N TYR A 17 11.22 13.65 -15.21
CA TYR A 17 10.78 13.96 -13.84
C TYR A 17 9.32 14.37 -13.77
N VAL A 18 8.82 15.14 -14.74
CA VAL A 18 7.41 15.52 -14.82
C VAL A 18 6.55 14.26 -14.95
N GLU A 19 6.93 13.32 -15.81
CA GLU A 19 6.22 12.06 -15.96
C GLU A 19 6.25 11.22 -14.67
N LYS A 20 7.41 11.09 -14.02
CA LYS A 20 7.53 10.36 -12.75
C LYS A 20 6.69 10.97 -11.64
N ILE A 21 6.66 12.30 -11.51
CA ILE A 21 5.83 12.99 -10.52
C ILE A 21 4.35 12.75 -10.82
N LYS A 22 3.95 12.82 -12.10
CA LYS A 22 2.57 12.55 -12.52
C LYS A 22 2.15 11.10 -12.22
N ILE A 23 3.03 10.13 -12.45
CA ILE A 23 2.77 8.72 -12.12
C ILE A 23 2.69 8.55 -10.60
N CYS A 24 3.62 9.14 -9.85
CA CYS A 24 3.62 9.05 -8.39
C CYS A 24 2.38 9.71 -7.79
N GLY A 25 1.90 10.83 -8.31
CA GLY A 25 0.77 11.55 -7.71
C GLY A 25 1.15 12.21 -6.38
N GLU A 26 0.17 12.83 -5.72
CA GLU A 26 0.40 13.66 -4.53
C GLU A 26 0.46 12.84 -3.22
N ASP A 27 -0.27 11.73 -3.15
CA ASP A 27 -0.50 10.98 -1.91
C ASP A 27 0.53 9.87 -1.63
N ARG A 28 1.46 9.59 -2.55
CA ARG A 28 2.45 8.51 -2.43
C ARG A 28 3.86 8.95 -2.81
N ASN A 29 4.84 8.33 -2.16
CA ASN A 29 6.26 8.68 -2.27
C ASN A 29 7.07 7.74 -3.18
N SER A 30 6.50 6.62 -3.61
CA SER A 30 7.20 5.61 -4.39
C SER A 30 6.23 4.72 -5.15
N TYR A 31 6.69 4.12 -6.25
CA TYR A 31 5.94 3.14 -7.02
C TYR A 31 6.90 2.12 -7.67
N SER A 32 6.44 0.88 -7.90
CA SER A 32 7.25 -0.13 -8.62
C SER A 32 7.42 0.26 -10.08
N LYS A 33 8.58 -0.01 -10.68
CA LYS A 33 8.80 0.24 -12.12
C LYS A 33 7.92 -0.61 -13.04
N THR A 34 7.55 -1.81 -12.60
CA THR A 34 6.74 -2.75 -13.39
C THR A 34 5.25 -2.62 -13.12
N ASP A 35 4.88 -2.24 -11.89
CA ASP A 35 3.51 -2.03 -11.44
C ASP A 35 3.41 -0.70 -10.70
N HIS A 36 3.03 0.36 -11.43
CA HIS A 36 2.95 1.71 -10.89
C HIS A 36 1.91 1.87 -9.76
N SER A 37 1.06 0.87 -9.51
CA SER A 37 0.08 0.88 -8.42
C SER A 37 0.65 0.32 -7.11
N ALA A 38 1.74 -0.43 -7.14
CA ALA A 38 2.38 -1.01 -5.97
C ALA A 38 3.34 -0.01 -5.30
N THR A 39 3.28 0.09 -3.97
CA THR A 39 4.13 1.01 -3.18
C THR A 39 5.24 0.23 -2.48
N PHE A 40 6.44 0.82 -2.39
CA PHE A 40 7.54 0.18 -1.68
C PHE A 40 7.31 0.20 -0.17
N MET A 41 7.26 -0.99 0.43
CA MET A 41 7.01 -1.19 1.85
C MET A 41 8.11 -2.04 2.47
N ARG A 42 8.39 -1.80 3.75
CA ARG A 42 9.33 -2.62 4.51
C ARG A 42 8.60 -3.88 4.91
N ILE A 43 8.96 -4.99 4.29
CA ILE A 43 8.37 -6.28 4.63
C ILE A 43 9.04 -6.79 5.90
N LYS A 44 8.29 -7.55 6.71
CA LYS A 44 8.84 -8.21 7.91
C LYS A 44 10.05 -9.05 7.51
N THR A 45 11.06 -9.01 8.35
CA THR A 45 12.32 -9.72 8.16
C THR A 45 12.06 -11.19 7.87
N ASP A 46 12.64 -11.71 6.79
CA ASP A 46 12.64 -13.15 6.56
C ASP A 46 13.43 -13.88 7.67
N TYR A 47 13.29 -15.21 7.75
CA TYR A 47 14.07 -16.03 8.70
C TYR A 47 15.59 -15.85 8.53
N MET A 48 16.03 -15.33 7.38
CA MET A 48 17.44 -15.07 7.07
C MET A 48 17.91 -13.67 7.51
N GLY A 49 17.06 -12.87 8.15
CA GLY A 49 17.47 -11.57 8.69
C GLY A 49 17.45 -10.43 7.68
N ASN A 50 16.90 -10.63 6.47
CA ASN A 50 16.87 -9.60 5.45
C ASN A 50 15.59 -8.75 5.57
N ASP A 51 15.74 -7.51 6.01
CA ASP A 51 14.71 -6.50 5.83
C ASP A 51 14.78 -5.93 4.42
N GLN A 52 13.87 -6.39 3.57
CA GLN A 52 13.80 -5.93 2.19
C GLN A 52 12.67 -4.91 2.00
N LEU A 53 13.01 -3.83 1.30
CA LEU A 53 12.03 -2.87 0.79
C LEU A 53 11.52 -3.41 -0.55
N LEU A 54 10.30 -3.94 -0.56
CA LEU A 54 9.71 -4.54 -1.76
C LEU A 54 8.43 -3.79 -2.16
N PRO A 55 8.12 -3.70 -3.45
CA PRO A 55 6.84 -3.18 -3.90
C PRO A 55 5.72 -4.16 -3.48
N ALA A 56 4.70 -3.62 -2.82
CA ALA A 56 3.62 -4.40 -2.25
C ALA A 56 2.31 -3.61 -2.16
N TYR A 57 1.27 -4.31 -1.75
CA TYR A 57 -0.03 -3.78 -1.35
C TYR A 57 -0.34 -4.18 0.09
N ASN A 58 -0.98 -3.27 0.82
CA ASN A 58 -1.56 -3.56 2.12
C ASN A 58 -3.00 -4.02 1.94
N VAL A 59 -3.26 -5.27 2.28
CA VAL A 59 -4.59 -5.87 2.23
C VAL A 59 -5.14 -5.97 3.64
N GLN A 60 -6.33 -5.42 3.85
CA GLN A 60 -7.04 -5.51 5.11
C GLN A 60 -8.28 -6.37 4.95
N VAL A 61 -8.47 -7.28 5.89
CA VAL A 61 -9.62 -8.18 5.94
C VAL A 61 -10.33 -7.96 7.27
N GLY A 62 -11.59 -7.53 7.20
CA GLY A 62 -12.48 -7.44 8.34
C GLY A 62 -13.30 -8.72 8.46
N VAL A 63 -13.14 -9.41 9.59
CA VAL A 63 -13.84 -10.66 9.91
C VAL A 63 -14.85 -10.40 11.03
N ALA A 64 -16.09 -10.86 10.83
CA ALA A 64 -17.19 -10.80 11.78
C ALA A 64 -17.84 -12.18 11.87
N ASP A 65 -18.10 -12.67 13.09
CA ASP A 65 -18.80 -13.93 13.36
C ASP A 65 -18.28 -15.11 12.51
N GLU A 66 -16.94 -15.28 12.44
CA GLU A 66 -16.24 -16.32 11.66
C GLU A 66 -16.30 -16.17 10.13
N TYR A 67 -16.97 -15.13 9.61
CA TYR A 67 -17.05 -14.82 8.19
C TYR A 67 -16.23 -13.59 7.81
N ILE A 68 -15.69 -13.60 6.59
CA ILE A 68 -15.07 -12.42 6.00
C ILE A 68 -16.19 -11.45 5.61
N ALA A 69 -16.29 -10.32 6.32
CA ALA A 69 -17.31 -9.30 6.09
C ALA A 69 -16.88 -8.27 5.05
N VAL A 70 -15.59 -7.90 5.02
CA VAL A 70 -15.06 -6.91 4.08
C VAL A 70 -13.58 -7.17 3.79
N VAL A 71 -13.16 -6.94 2.55
CA VAL A 71 -11.76 -7.01 2.12
C VAL A 71 -11.42 -5.73 1.39
N ASP A 72 -10.27 -5.14 1.67
CA ASP A 72 -9.77 -3.97 0.96
C ASP A 72 -8.28 -4.08 0.63
N VAL A 73 -7.90 -3.53 -0.52
CA VAL A 73 -6.52 -3.57 -1.04
C VAL A 73 -6.08 -2.14 -1.25
N ASN A 74 -5.08 -1.72 -0.50
CA ASN A 74 -4.61 -0.36 -0.45
C ASN A 74 -3.11 -0.25 -0.73
N GLN A 75 -2.73 0.91 -1.26
CA GLN A 75 -1.33 1.25 -1.52
C GLN A 75 -0.67 1.99 -0.36
N TYR A 76 -1.40 2.23 0.74
CA TYR A 76 -0.87 2.94 1.90
C TYR A 76 0.18 2.09 2.62
N ARG A 77 1.24 2.73 3.10
CA ARG A 77 2.33 2.04 3.83
C ARG A 77 1.95 1.72 5.28
N SER A 78 1.06 2.51 5.88
CA SER A 78 0.64 2.38 7.27
C SER A 78 -0.72 1.69 7.34
N ASP A 79 -0.86 0.71 8.22
CA ASP A 79 -2.11 -0.01 8.43
C ASP A 79 -3.20 0.89 9.03
N MET A 80 -2.80 1.92 9.77
CA MET A 80 -3.72 2.90 10.35
C MET A 80 -4.48 3.70 9.27
N ASP A 81 -3.80 4.00 8.16
CA ASP A 81 -4.40 4.78 7.06
C ASP A 81 -5.40 3.95 6.24
N CYS A 82 -5.28 2.61 6.27
CA CYS A 82 -6.17 1.69 5.59
C CYS A 82 -7.49 1.42 6.36
N PHE A 83 -7.52 1.68 7.68
CA PHE A 83 -8.69 1.40 8.51
C PHE A 83 -9.93 2.21 8.09
N ILE A 84 -9.74 3.51 7.85
CA ILE A 84 -10.82 4.43 7.44
C ILE A 84 -11.43 3.99 6.09
N PRO A 85 -10.63 3.73 5.03
CA PRO A 85 -11.10 3.11 3.79
C PRO A 85 -11.91 1.83 4.00
N LEU A 86 -11.42 0.90 4.83
CA LEU A 86 -12.10 -0.37 5.09
C LEU A 86 -13.47 -0.17 5.75
N MET A 87 -13.57 0.72 6.73
CA MET A 87 -14.84 1.03 7.41
C MET A 87 -15.82 1.74 6.46
N ASN A 88 -15.35 2.63 5.61
CA ASN A 88 -16.18 3.28 4.60
C ASN A 88 -16.70 2.26 3.56
N LYS A 89 -15.87 1.29 3.19
CA LYS A 89 -16.28 0.17 2.32
C LYS A 89 -17.34 -0.71 2.98
N PHE A 90 -17.18 -1.00 4.27
CA PHE A 90 -18.19 -1.71 5.05
C PHE A 90 -19.52 -0.92 5.08
N TYR A 91 -19.48 0.37 5.42
CA TYR A 91 -20.67 1.23 5.45
C TYR A 91 -21.36 1.33 4.09
N THR A 92 -20.59 1.43 3.01
CA THR A 92 -21.13 1.45 1.64
C THR A 92 -21.84 0.14 1.28
N THR A 93 -21.34 -0.98 1.81
CA THR A 93 -21.88 -2.32 1.52
C THR A 93 -23.14 -2.62 2.34
N TYR A 94 -23.14 -2.26 3.63
CA TYR A 94 -24.19 -2.67 4.57
C TYR A 94 -25.11 -1.54 5.04
N GLY A 95 -24.74 -0.28 4.81
CA GLY A 95 -25.50 0.91 5.22
C GLY A 95 -25.36 1.29 6.70
N PHE A 96 -24.51 0.61 7.46
CA PHE A 96 -24.24 0.89 8.87
C PHE A 96 -22.78 0.57 9.21
N TYR A 97 -22.29 1.09 10.35
CA TYR A 97 -20.97 0.76 10.89
C TYR A 97 -21.07 -0.41 11.88
N PRO A 98 -20.06 -1.29 11.95
CA PRO A 98 -20.09 -2.45 12.83
C PRO A 98 -20.20 -2.00 14.31
N LYS A 99 -21.11 -2.64 15.06
CA LYS A 99 -21.40 -2.30 16.46
C LYS A 99 -20.36 -2.87 17.44
N TYR A 100 -19.71 -3.95 17.05
CA TYR A 100 -18.68 -4.64 17.83
C TYR A 100 -17.36 -4.62 17.08
N PRO A 101 -16.21 -4.69 17.79
CA PRO A 101 -14.91 -4.73 17.15
C PRO A 101 -14.82 -5.96 16.24
N VAL A 102 -14.68 -5.71 14.94
CA VAL A 102 -14.35 -6.74 13.95
C VAL A 102 -12.88 -7.08 14.08
N GLN A 103 -12.56 -8.38 14.03
CA GLN A 103 -11.16 -8.79 13.95
C GLN A 103 -10.61 -8.33 12.61
N MET A 104 -9.48 -7.62 12.65
CA MET A 104 -8.80 -7.12 11.48
C MET A 104 -7.53 -7.92 11.25
N LEU A 105 -7.44 -8.52 10.07
CA LEU A 105 -6.23 -9.16 9.60
C LEU A 105 -5.56 -8.25 8.58
N ASP A 106 -4.28 -7.97 8.81
CA ASP A 106 -3.40 -7.22 7.94
C ASP A 106 -2.50 -8.17 7.15
N MET A 107 -2.51 -8.06 5.83
CA MET A 107 -1.67 -8.87 4.96
C MET A 107 -0.94 -7.97 3.99
N VAL A 108 0.39 -8.06 3.99
CA VAL A 108 1.20 -7.38 2.99
C VAL A 108 1.45 -8.35 1.84
N LEU A 109 0.86 -8.03 0.69
CA LEU A 109 0.99 -8.79 -0.55
C LEU A 109 2.06 -8.15 -1.42
N THR A 110 3.22 -8.81 -1.51
CA THR A 110 4.21 -8.46 -2.53
C THR A 110 3.83 -9.15 -3.84
N THR A 111 4.30 -8.64 -4.97
CA THR A 111 4.11 -9.29 -6.28
C THR A 111 4.72 -10.70 -6.35
N ILE A 112 5.49 -11.13 -5.33
CA ILE A 112 6.29 -12.37 -5.35
C ILE A 112 5.97 -13.31 -4.16
N THR A 113 5.48 -12.85 -3.01
CA THR A 113 5.09 -13.66 -1.83
C THR A 113 4.07 -12.95 -0.92
N SER A 114 3.14 -13.70 -0.32
CA SER A 114 2.18 -13.21 0.70
C SER A 114 2.72 -13.41 2.12
N SER A 115 2.63 -12.37 2.97
CA SER A 115 2.93 -12.48 4.41
C SER A 115 1.72 -12.06 5.22
N VAL A 116 1.25 -12.93 6.14
CA VAL A 116 0.07 -12.70 6.98
C VAL A 116 0.52 -12.20 8.35
N SER A 117 -0.07 -11.11 8.81
CA SER A 117 0.07 -10.58 10.16
C SER A 117 -1.32 -10.60 10.82
N SER A 118 -1.38 -10.82 12.13
CA SER A 118 -2.63 -10.81 12.89
C SER A 118 -2.53 -9.79 14.01
N MET A 119 -3.41 -8.80 13.99
CA MET A 119 -3.46 -7.75 15.01
C MET A 119 -4.57 -8.08 16.02
N GLU A 120 -4.17 -8.61 17.19
CA GLU A 120 -5.10 -8.82 18.29
C GLU A 120 -5.35 -7.50 19.04
N TRP A 121 -6.62 -7.08 19.08
CA TRP A 121 -7.07 -5.98 19.93
C TRP A 121 -6.94 -6.38 21.41
N LYS A 122 -5.86 -5.98 22.08
CA LYS A 122 -5.80 -5.98 23.55
C LYS A 122 -6.32 -4.64 24.06
N ASN A 123 -7.53 -4.69 24.61
CA ASN A 123 -8.25 -3.70 25.42
C ASN A 123 -7.54 -2.37 25.67
N ILE A 124 -8.08 -1.31 25.05
CA ILE A 124 -8.11 0.03 25.64
C ILE A 124 -9.29 0.06 26.62
#